data_AF-A0A9P0QH33-F1
#
_entry.id   AF-A0A9P0QH33-F1
#
_cell.length_a   1.000
_cell.length_b   1.000
_cell.length_c   1.000
_cell.angle_alpha   90.00
_cell.angle_beta   90.00
_cell.angle_gamma   90.00
#
_symmetry.space_group_name_H-M   'P 1'
#
loop_
_entity.id
_entity.type
_entity.pdbx_description
1 polymer ?
#
loop_
_entity_poly.entity_id
_entity_poly.type
_entity_poly.pdbx_seq_one_letter_code
_entity_poly.pdbx_strand_id
1 'polypeptide(L)'
;DQTEEAANKGGLLRKGPEDEEKQRRAAEREGRRTRRRRAREGMSSDDEISQQDAMNFHKDREQIEAELKEVFDDVVEEYSSATNILIRFEEWRTNDLTAYTEAYATLCLPKVISPLVRMNLVFWDPLNETMDLEKLDWYRTLALYGLHDDETEESLAKDPDITLLPTIVEKVIIPKLTHLVDR
;
A
#
# COMPACT_ATOMS: atom_id res chain seq x y z
N ASP A 1 74.60 37.87 -55.53
CA ASP A 1 74.41 37.67 -54.07
C ASP A 1 73.35 36.62 -53.84
N GLN A 2 73.72 35.33 -53.79
CA GLN A 2 74.25 34.63 -52.60
C GLN A 2 73.21 34.67 -51.46
N THR A 3 72.28 33.72 -51.41
CA THR A 3 72.31 32.48 -50.60
C THR A 3 72.45 32.72 -49.10
N GLU A 4 71.42 32.39 -48.31
CA GLU A 4 71.60 31.36 -47.27
C GLU A 4 70.28 30.78 -46.74
N GLU A 5 70.31 29.45 -46.76
CA GLU A 5 69.40 28.44 -46.27
C GLU A 5 69.55 28.29 -44.75
N ALA A 6 68.45 28.07 -44.03
CA ALA A 6 68.52 27.41 -42.72
C ALA A 6 67.17 26.76 -42.38
N ALA A 7 67.02 25.51 -42.81
CA ALA A 7 66.15 24.57 -42.14
C ALA A 7 66.61 24.44 -40.67
N ASN A 8 65.69 24.57 -39.71
CA ASN A 8 65.96 24.09 -38.36
C ASN A 8 64.93 23.06 -37.92
N LYS A 9 65.50 21.91 -37.56
CA LYS A 9 64.90 20.63 -37.23
C LYS A 9 64.12 20.70 -35.92
N GLY A 10 63.20 19.76 -35.77
CA GLY A 10 62.38 19.58 -34.59
C GLY A 10 63.19 19.51 -33.29
N GLY A 11 62.69 20.20 -32.27
CA GLY A 11 63.06 19.99 -30.89
C GLY A 11 61.91 19.34 -30.16
N LEU A 12 62.07 18.08 -29.74
CA LEU A 12 61.29 17.55 -28.62
C LEU A 12 61.50 18.49 -27.43
N LEU A 13 60.48 19.28 -27.10
CA LEU A 13 60.44 20.04 -25.87
C LEU A 13 60.48 19.02 -24.72
N ARG A 14 61.66 18.86 -24.10
CA ARG A 14 61.80 18.22 -22.80
C ARG A 14 60.91 19.00 -21.83
N LYS A 15 59.78 18.40 -21.42
CA LYS A 15 58.97 18.91 -20.31
C LYS A 15 59.90 19.23 -19.14
N GLY A 16 59.88 20.47 -18.69
CA GLY A 16 60.61 20.85 -17.49
C GLY A 16 59.97 20.24 -16.24
N PRO A 17 60.70 20.12 -15.12
CA PRO A 17 60.13 19.67 -13.84
C PRO A 17 58.94 20.53 -13.39
N GLU A 18 58.89 21.80 -13.82
CA GLU A 18 57.75 22.70 -13.57
C GLU A 18 56.47 22.29 -14.33
N ASP A 19 56.60 21.71 -15.53
CA ASP A 19 55.46 21.21 -16.30
C ASP A 19 54.94 19.90 -15.70
N GLU A 20 55.82 19.05 -15.18
CA GLU A 20 55.45 17.84 -14.44
C GLU A 20 54.72 18.18 -13.14
N GLU A 21 55.16 19.21 -12.43
CA GLU A 21 54.51 19.66 -11.20
C GLU A 21 53.12 20.27 -11.47
N LYS A 22 52.97 21.06 -12.54
CA LYS A 22 51.67 21.56 -13.01
C LYS A 22 50.74 20.40 -13.39
N GLN A 23 51.25 19.38 -14.06
CA GLN A 23 50.47 18.19 -14.41
C GLN A 23 50.05 17.39 -13.18
N ARG A 24 50.92 17.22 -12.20
CA ARG A 24 50.59 16.57 -10.93
C ARG A 24 49.47 17.31 -10.18
N ARG A 25 49.55 18.64 -10.11
CA ARG A 25 48.49 19.47 -9.48
C ARG A 25 47.17 19.40 -10.25
N ALA A 26 47.20 19.33 -11.57
CA ALA A 26 46.00 19.18 -12.40
C ALA A 26 45.34 17.81 -12.16
N ALA A 27 46.12 16.73 -12.19
CA ALA A 27 45.67 15.37 -11.92
C ALA A 27 45.11 15.21 -10.50
N GLU A 28 45.73 15.85 -9.49
CA GLU A 28 45.22 15.81 -8.12
C GLU A 28 43.86 16.51 -7.99
N ARG A 29 43.67 17.67 -8.64
CA ARG A 29 42.39 18.38 -8.66
C ARG A 29 41.30 17.60 -9.38
N GLU A 30 41.66 16.92 -10.45
CA GLU A 30 40.75 16.03 -11.17
C GLU A 30 40.39 14.82 -10.33
N GLY A 31 41.37 14.18 -9.67
CA GLY A 31 41.15 13.09 -8.72
C GLY A 31 40.21 13.46 -7.56
N ARG A 32 40.36 14.67 -7.00
CA ARG A 32 39.43 15.20 -5.98
C ARG A 32 38.02 15.41 -6.53
N ARG A 33 37.88 15.90 -7.77
CA ARG A 33 36.58 16.07 -8.42
C ARG A 33 35.91 14.73 -8.68
N THR A 34 36.64 13.75 -9.19
CA THR A 34 36.15 12.39 -9.42
C THR A 34 35.76 11.70 -8.11
N ARG A 35 36.53 11.88 -7.03
CA ARG A 35 36.19 11.34 -5.70
C ARG A 35 34.93 11.98 -5.12
N ARG A 36 34.75 13.30 -5.28
CA ARG A 36 33.52 14.01 -4.88
C ARG A 36 32.31 13.59 -5.70
N ARG A 37 32.49 13.36 -7.00
CA ARG A 37 31.43 12.88 -7.88
C ARG A 37 30.99 11.46 -7.49
N ARG A 38 31.94 10.54 -7.29
CA ARG A 38 31.65 9.17 -6.81
C ARG A 38 31.05 9.14 -5.41
N ALA A 39 31.47 10.04 -4.52
CA ALA A 39 30.87 10.16 -3.19
C ALA A 39 29.42 10.67 -3.25
N ARG A 40 29.07 11.52 -4.21
CA ARG A 40 27.68 11.96 -4.47
C ARG A 40 26.86 10.87 -5.16
N GLU A 41 27.45 10.15 -6.11
CA GLU A 41 26.82 9.00 -6.77
C GLU A 41 26.54 7.86 -5.78
N GLY A 42 27.37 7.67 -4.75
CA GLY A 42 27.10 6.76 -3.63
C GLY A 42 26.23 7.32 -2.50
N MET A 43 25.73 8.54 -2.64
CA MET A 43 24.71 9.16 -1.77
C MET A 43 23.35 9.26 -2.45
N SER A 44 23.23 8.83 -3.71
CA SER A 44 21.94 8.61 -4.34
C SER A 44 21.32 7.41 -3.65
N SER A 45 20.38 7.65 -2.74
CA SER A 45 19.50 6.61 -2.26
C SER A 45 18.69 6.12 -3.47
N ASP A 46 18.76 4.82 -3.75
CA ASP A 46 18.02 4.15 -4.82
C ASP A 46 16.48 4.18 -4.57
N ASP A 47 16.04 4.81 -3.47
CA ASP A 47 14.65 4.86 -3.00
C ASP A 47 13.94 6.20 -3.30
N GLU A 48 14.56 7.14 -4.02
CA GLU A 48 13.89 8.40 -4.38
C GLU A 48 12.87 8.18 -5.51
N ILE A 49 11.59 8.08 -5.15
CA ILE A 49 10.46 8.08 -6.10
C ILE A 49 10.49 9.40 -6.90
N SER A 50 10.48 9.29 -8.23
CA SER A 50 10.41 10.45 -9.12
C SER A 50 9.13 11.24 -8.85
N GLN A 51 9.19 12.58 -8.96
CA GLN A 51 7.99 13.43 -8.86
C GLN A 51 6.88 13.00 -9.83
N GLN A 52 7.26 12.52 -11.02
CA GLN A 52 6.31 12.01 -12.00
C GLN A 52 5.61 10.73 -11.51
N ASP A 53 6.34 9.83 -10.86
CA ASP A 53 5.80 8.56 -10.36
C ASP A 53 4.88 8.80 -9.16
N ALA A 54 5.25 9.73 -8.27
CA ALA A 54 4.38 10.16 -7.17
C ALA A 54 3.06 10.78 -7.70
N MET A 55 3.13 11.62 -8.73
CA MET A 55 1.94 12.20 -9.36
C MET A 55 1.05 11.13 -10.02
N ASN A 56 1.65 10.17 -10.72
CA ASN A 56 0.91 9.06 -11.33
C ASN A 56 0.22 8.21 -10.25
N PHE A 57 0.94 7.86 -9.19
CA PHE A 57 0.38 7.11 -8.05
C PHE A 57 -0.83 7.80 -7.41
N HIS A 58 -0.74 9.11 -7.17
CA HIS A 58 -1.87 9.87 -6.62
C HIS A 58 -3.07 9.87 -7.55
N LYS A 59 -2.86 10.05 -8.85
CA LYS A 59 -3.92 10.03 -9.85
C LYS A 59 -4.61 8.66 -9.92
N ASP A 60 -3.83 7.58 -9.94
CA ASP A 60 -4.37 6.22 -9.98
C ASP A 60 -5.15 5.91 -8.70
N ARG A 61 -4.67 6.37 -7.54
CA ARG A 61 -5.37 6.22 -6.27
C ARG A 61 -6.71 6.95 -6.26
N GLU A 62 -6.75 8.20 -6.73
CA GLU A 62 -8.00 8.98 -6.84
C GLU A 62 -9.01 8.32 -7.79
N GLN A 63 -8.52 7.78 -8.92
CA GLN A 63 -9.37 7.03 -9.85
C GLN A 63 -9.98 5.80 -9.18
N ILE A 64 -9.17 4.98 -8.51
CA ILE A 64 -9.66 3.79 -7.79
C ILE A 64 -10.67 4.20 -6.72
N GLU A 65 -10.43 5.30 -5.98
CA GLU A 65 -11.36 5.77 -4.96
C GLU A 65 -12.72 6.19 -5.55
N ALA A 66 -12.73 6.80 -6.73
CA ALA A 66 -13.96 7.11 -7.45
C ALA A 66 -14.69 5.84 -7.88
N GLU A 67 -13.98 4.89 -8.50
CA GLU A 67 -14.53 3.61 -8.96
C GLU A 67 -15.11 2.79 -7.79
N LEU A 68 -14.47 2.81 -6.61
CA LEU A 68 -14.98 2.10 -5.43
C LEU A 68 -16.36 2.59 -4.98
N LYS A 69 -16.68 3.86 -5.19
CA LYS A 69 -17.98 4.44 -4.82
C LYS A 69 -19.09 3.98 -5.76
N GLU A 70 -18.75 3.59 -6.98
CA GLU A 70 -19.69 3.18 -8.03
C GLU A 70 -19.97 1.66 -8.02
N VAL A 71 -19.18 0.85 -7.29
CA VAL A 71 -19.27 -0.64 -7.29
C VAL A 71 -20.66 -1.17 -6.92
N PHE A 72 -21.43 -0.43 -6.11
CA PHE A 72 -22.76 -0.84 -5.65
C PHE A 72 -23.89 0.07 -6.13
N ASP A 73 -23.65 0.89 -7.16
CA ASP A 73 -24.65 1.85 -7.66
C ASP A 73 -25.88 1.18 -8.28
N ASP A 74 -25.73 -0.03 -8.81
CA ASP A 74 -26.81 -0.84 -9.39
C ASP A 74 -27.48 -1.77 -8.38
N VAL A 75 -27.00 -1.80 -7.14
CA VAL A 75 -27.54 -2.63 -6.05
C VAL A 75 -28.62 -1.85 -5.31
N VAL A 76 -29.71 -2.54 -4.95
CA VAL A 76 -30.75 -1.94 -4.11
C VAL A 76 -30.19 -1.55 -2.74
N GLU A 77 -30.65 -0.43 -2.19
CA GLU A 77 -30.11 0.19 -0.97
C GLU A 77 -30.03 -0.77 0.22
N GLU A 78 -30.99 -1.67 0.35
CA GLU A 78 -31.08 -2.67 1.42
C GLU A 78 -29.91 -3.67 1.42
N TYR A 79 -29.18 -3.80 0.30
CA TYR A 79 -28.06 -4.73 0.15
C TYR A 79 -26.76 -4.03 -0.28
N SER A 80 -26.72 -2.69 -0.29
CA SER A 80 -25.54 -1.93 -0.72
C SER A 80 -24.53 -1.68 0.40
N SER A 81 -24.88 -1.95 1.66
CA SER A 81 -23.99 -1.74 2.83
C SER A 81 -24.05 -2.89 3.82
N ALA A 82 -22.97 -3.07 4.59
CA ALA A 82 -22.88 -4.15 5.58
C ALA A 82 -23.96 -4.00 6.64
N THR A 83 -24.20 -2.76 7.09
CA THR A 83 -25.25 -2.44 8.05
C THR A 83 -26.64 -2.87 7.54
N ASN A 84 -27.00 -2.51 6.31
CA ASN A 84 -28.34 -2.83 5.78
C ASN A 84 -28.53 -4.34 5.58
N ILE A 85 -27.49 -5.04 5.12
CA ILE A 85 -27.51 -6.50 5.00
C ILE A 85 -27.70 -7.14 6.38
N LEU A 86 -26.94 -6.71 7.38
CA LEU A 86 -27.01 -7.29 8.72
C LEU A 86 -28.39 -7.08 9.37
N ILE A 87 -29.00 -5.91 9.19
CA ILE A 87 -30.39 -5.67 9.61
C ILE A 87 -31.33 -6.72 9.00
N ARG A 88 -31.18 -7.05 7.70
CA ARG A 88 -32.03 -8.06 7.05
C ARG A 88 -31.77 -9.48 7.55
N PHE A 89 -30.52 -9.82 7.84
CA PHE A 89 -30.18 -11.11 8.43
C PHE A 89 -30.71 -11.23 9.87
N GLU A 90 -30.62 -10.17 10.66
CA GLU A 90 -31.18 -10.11 12.01
C GLU A 90 -32.70 -10.22 12.01
N GLU A 91 -33.39 -9.47 11.13
CA GLU A 91 -34.83 -9.56 10.93
C GLU A 91 -35.26 -10.98 10.54
N TRP A 92 -34.56 -11.61 9.60
CA TRP A 92 -34.86 -12.98 9.20
C TRP A 92 -34.65 -13.97 10.36
N ARG A 93 -33.51 -13.88 11.04
CA ARG A 93 -33.17 -14.72 12.20
C ARG A 93 -34.19 -14.60 13.32
N THR A 94 -34.69 -13.39 13.57
CA THR A 94 -35.67 -13.09 14.62
C THR A 94 -37.06 -13.58 14.26
N ASN A 95 -37.47 -13.43 13.00
CA ASN A 95 -38.82 -13.78 12.55
C ASN A 95 -38.99 -15.28 12.27
N ASP A 96 -37.95 -15.95 11.75
CA ASP A 96 -38.00 -17.38 11.40
C ASP A 96 -36.61 -18.02 11.51
N LEU A 97 -36.20 -18.31 12.75
CA LEU A 97 -34.93 -18.98 13.04
C LEU A 97 -34.82 -20.36 12.38
N THR A 98 -35.94 -21.07 12.20
CA THR A 98 -35.95 -22.38 11.55
C THR A 98 -35.57 -22.25 10.08
N ALA A 99 -36.25 -21.38 9.33
CA ALA A 99 -35.90 -21.13 7.92
C ALA A 99 -34.48 -20.56 7.78
N TYR A 100 -34.07 -19.65 8.67
CA TYR A 100 -32.72 -19.09 8.70
C TYR A 100 -31.66 -20.19 8.83
N THR A 101 -31.88 -21.14 9.75
CA THR A 101 -30.98 -22.27 9.99
C THR A 101 -31.00 -23.25 8.82
N GLU A 102 -32.18 -23.62 8.32
CA GLU A 102 -32.35 -24.57 7.20
C GLU A 102 -31.76 -24.03 5.89
N ALA A 103 -31.75 -22.70 5.70
CA ALA A 103 -31.10 -22.04 4.57
C ALA A 103 -29.58 -21.86 4.74
N TYR A 104 -29.01 -22.33 5.85
CA TYR A 104 -27.60 -22.15 6.20
C TYR A 104 -27.17 -20.68 6.23
N ALA A 105 -28.06 -19.78 6.66
CA ALA A 105 -27.82 -18.33 6.59
C ALA A 105 -26.57 -17.92 7.38
N THR A 106 -26.35 -18.46 8.58
CA THR A 106 -25.12 -18.27 9.37
C THR A 106 -23.84 -18.60 8.60
N LEU A 107 -23.85 -19.69 7.80
CA LEU A 107 -22.68 -20.09 7.01
C LEU A 107 -22.46 -19.17 5.79
N CYS A 108 -23.56 -18.61 5.27
CA CYS A 108 -23.55 -17.71 4.12
C CYS A 108 -23.21 -16.27 4.52
N LEU A 109 -23.57 -15.84 5.72
CA LEU A 109 -23.45 -14.46 6.18
C LEU A 109 -22.00 -13.92 6.04
N PRO A 110 -20.94 -14.60 6.51
CA PRO A 110 -19.57 -14.15 6.28
C PRO A 110 -19.20 -14.01 4.80
N LYS A 111 -19.78 -14.85 3.92
CA LYS A 111 -19.53 -14.80 2.47
C LYS A 111 -20.19 -13.59 1.83
N VAL A 112 -21.37 -13.21 2.31
CA VAL A 112 -22.10 -12.01 1.86
C VAL A 112 -21.40 -10.74 2.35
N ILE A 113 -20.90 -10.73 3.58
CA ILE A 113 -20.23 -9.57 4.19
C ILE A 113 -18.79 -9.39 3.70
N SER A 114 -18.09 -10.47 3.37
CA SER A 114 -16.67 -10.42 2.98
C SER A 114 -16.34 -9.43 1.85
N PRO A 115 -17.10 -9.34 0.74
CA PRO A 115 -16.87 -8.33 -0.30
C PRO A 115 -16.94 -6.89 0.22
N LEU A 116 -17.92 -6.59 1.09
CA LEU A 116 -18.07 -5.25 1.66
C LEU A 116 -16.92 -4.89 2.59
N VAL A 117 -16.47 -5.84 3.40
CA VAL A 117 -15.27 -5.65 4.23
C VAL A 117 -14.05 -5.45 3.34
N ARG A 118 -13.85 -6.26 2.29
CA ARG A 118 -12.71 -6.10 1.36
C ARG A 118 -12.68 -4.72 0.70
N MET A 119 -13.84 -4.18 0.32
CA MET A 119 -13.97 -2.82 -0.22
C MET A 119 -13.46 -1.75 0.77
N ASN A 120 -13.81 -1.88 2.06
CA ASN A 120 -13.31 -0.99 3.10
C ASN A 120 -11.79 -1.11 3.34
N LEU A 121 -11.17 -2.21 2.91
CA LEU A 121 -9.76 -2.50 3.13
C LEU A 121 -8.87 -2.20 1.91
N VAL A 122 -9.41 -1.66 0.80
CA VAL A 122 -8.64 -1.44 -0.43
C VAL A 122 -7.42 -0.55 -0.18
N PHE A 123 -7.62 0.54 0.55
CA PHE A 123 -6.54 1.48 0.90
C PHE A 123 -5.96 1.27 2.30
N TRP A 124 -6.46 0.29 3.06
CA TRP A 124 -5.97 0.01 4.41
C TRP A 124 -4.54 -0.55 4.36
N ASP A 125 -3.63 0.18 5.01
CA ASP A 125 -2.22 -0.17 5.18
C ASP A 125 -1.84 -0.26 6.67
N PRO A 126 -1.96 -1.46 7.29
CA PRO A 126 -1.66 -1.64 8.70
C PRO A 126 -0.17 -1.53 9.07
N LEU A 127 0.74 -1.47 8.08
CA LEU A 127 2.18 -1.33 8.36
C LEU A 127 2.58 0.14 8.56
N ASN A 128 1.85 1.06 7.93
CA ASN A 128 2.10 2.50 8.00
C ASN A 128 1.03 3.27 8.79
N GLU A 129 -0.16 2.72 8.96
CA GLU A 129 -1.25 3.33 9.73
C GLU A 129 -1.18 2.94 11.23
N THR A 130 -1.53 3.88 12.10
CA THR A 130 -1.59 3.66 13.56
C THR A 130 -3.01 3.43 14.09
N MET A 131 -3.98 3.23 13.20
CA MET A 131 -5.38 3.07 13.59
C MET A 131 -5.64 1.63 14.03
N ASP A 132 -6.18 1.49 15.24
CA ASP A 132 -6.59 0.20 15.78
C ASP A 132 -7.71 -0.43 14.93
N LEU A 133 -7.68 -1.75 14.78
CA LEU A 133 -8.67 -2.49 13.97
C LEU A 133 -10.11 -2.24 14.45
N GLU A 134 -10.29 -2.12 15.76
CA GLU A 134 -11.59 -1.90 16.41
C GLU A 134 -12.18 -0.51 16.15
N LYS A 135 -11.38 0.41 15.60
CA LYS A 135 -11.84 1.75 15.21
C LYS A 135 -12.37 1.79 13.77
N LEU A 136 -12.14 0.75 12.98
CA LEU A 136 -12.66 0.67 11.62
C LEU A 136 -14.19 0.48 11.64
N ASP A 137 -14.89 1.21 10.78
CA ASP A 137 -16.36 1.21 10.77
C ASP A 137 -16.94 -0.18 10.46
N TRP A 138 -16.30 -0.93 9.56
CA TRP A 138 -16.70 -2.31 9.28
C TRP A 138 -16.55 -3.20 10.53
N TYR A 139 -15.50 -3.00 11.34
CA TYR A 139 -15.28 -3.81 12.54
C TYR A 139 -16.39 -3.54 13.55
N ARG A 140 -16.68 -2.27 13.83
CA ARG A 140 -17.75 -1.85 14.75
C ARG A 140 -19.10 -2.38 14.30
N THR A 141 -19.38 -2.30 13.01
CA THR A 141 -20.62 -2.81 12.41
C THR A 141 -20.80 -4.30 12.68
N LEU A 142 -19.75 -5.11 12.57
CA LEU A 142 -19.81 -6.55 12.85
C LEU A 142 -19.79 -6.87 14.35
N ALA A 143 -19.05 -6.10 15.14
CA ALA A 143 -18.95 -6.31 16.59
C ALA A 143 -20.25 -5.99 17.33
N LEU A 144 -21.06 -5.08 16.78
CA LEU A 144 -22.35 -4.67 17.33
C LEU A 144 -23.54 -5.41 16.70
N TYR A 145 -23.30 -6.32 15.75
CA TYR A 145 -24.36 -7.09 15.12
C TYR A 145 -25.03 -8.04 16.12
N GLY A 146 -26.37 -7.99 16.20
CA GLY A 146 -27.15 -8.81 17.12
C GLY A 146 -26.99 -8.42 18.60
N LEU A 147 -26.39 -7.25 18.89
CA LEU A 147 -26.26 -6.77 20.26
C LEU A 147 -27.54 -6.06 20.70
N HIS A 148 -28.20 -6.60 21.71
CA HIS A 148 -29.37 -6.02 22.36
C HIS A 148 -29.07 -5.64 23.82
N ASP A 149 -29.88 -4.73 24.39
CA ASP A 149 -29.69 -4.22 25.76
C ASP A 149 -29.83 -5.31 26.85
N ASP A 150 -30.51 -6.41 26.54
CA ASP A 150 -30.77 -7.55 27.43
C ASP A 150 -29.88 -8.77 27.16
N GLU A 151 -28.86 -8.63 26.30
CA GLU A 151 -27.91 -9.71 26.01
C GLU A 151 -27.09 -10.11 27.24
N THR A 152 -26.92 -11.42 27.40
CA THR A 152 -26.13 -12.08 28.44
C THR A 152 -25.03 -12.93 27.79
N GLU A 153 -24.00 -13.29 28.55
CA GLU A 153 -22.98 -14.22 28.06
C GLU A 153 -23.59 -15.55 27.57
N GLU A 154 -24.64 -16.03 28.26
CA GLU A 154 -25.34 -17.26 27.90
C GLU A 154 -26.20 -17.15 26.63
N SER A 155 -26.78 -15.98 26.34
CA SER A 155 -27.54 -15.76 25.10
C SER A 155 -26.61 -15.56 23.91
N LEU A 156 -25.55 -14.76 24.08
CA LEU A 156 -24.51 -14.59 23.06
C LEU A 156 -23.85 -15.93 22.69
N ALA A 157 -23.57 -16.79 23.67
CA ALA A 157 -23.01 -18.12 23.41
C ALA A 157 -23.94 -19.04 22.58
N LYS A 158 -25.25 -18.72 22.52
CA LYS A 158 -26.24 -19.44 21.70
C LYS A 158 -26.50 -18.76 20.37
N ASP A 159 -26.02 -17.53 20.15
CA ASP A 159 -26.17 -16.84 18.88
C ASP A 159 -25.42 -17.63 17.79
N PRO A 160 -26.11 -18.15 16.76
CA PRO A 160 -25.45 -18.91 15.70
C PRO A 160 -24.42 -18.06 14.93
N ASP A 161 -24.61 -16.75 14.86
CA ASP A 161 -23.78 -15.82 14.10
C ASP A 161 -22.64 -15.18 14.93
N ILE A 162 -22.44 -15.57 16.20
CA ILE A 162 -21.32 -15.06 17.04
C ILE A 162 -19.94 -15.25 16.37
N THR A 163 -19.86 -16.20 15.44
CA THR A 163 -18.64 -16.49 14.68
C THR A 163 -18.41 -15.56 13.47
N LEU A 164 -19.32 -14.64 13.16
CA LEU A 164 -19.22 -13.74 12.01
C LEU A 164 -17.93 -12.93 12.02
N LEU A 165 -17.70 -12.14 13.07
CA LEU A 165 -16.52 -11.30 13.18
C LEU A 165 -15.22 -12.14 13.20
N PRO A 166 -15.09 -13.21 14.03
CA PRO A 166 -13.94 -14.12 13.95
C PRO A 166 -13.70 -14.68 12.54
N THR A 167 -14.76 -15.06 11.83
CA THR A 167 -14.66 -15.61 10.47
C THR A 167 -14.18 -14.54 9.48
N ILE A 168 -14.64 -13.30 9.59
CA ILE A 168 -14.15 -12.20 8.76
C ILE A 168 -12.67 -11.93 9.03
N VAL A 169 -12.25 -11.90 10.30
CA VAL A 169 -10.83 -11.77 10.65
C VAL A 169 -10.01 -12.90 10.02
N GLU A 170 -10.46 -14.15 10.18
CA GLU A 170 -9.77 -15.32 9.67
C GLU A 170 -9.69 -15.37 8.13
N LYS A 171 -10.80 -15.06 7.44
CA LYS A 171 -10.91 -15.26 5.98
C LYS A 171 -10.61 -14.02 5.14
N VAL A 172 -10.59 -12.84 5.75
CA VAL A 172 -10.35 -11.57 5.05
C VAL A 172 -9.09 -10.88 5.55
N ILE A 173 -8.99 -10.66 6.86
CA ILE A 173 -7.91 -9.86 7.44
C ILE A 173 -6.59 -10.64 7.41
N ILE A 174 -6.56 -11.87 7.94
CA ILE A 174 -5.34 -12.68 7.97
C ILE A 174 -4.75 -12.86 6.57
N PRO A 175 -5.48 -13.26 5.52
CA PRO A 175 -4.92 -13.38 4.18
C PRO A 175 -4.35 -12.06 3.62
N LYS A 176 -4.99 -10.92 3.90
CA LYS A 176 -4.46 -9.61 3.48
C LYS A 176 -3.15 -9.30 4.21
N LEU A 177 -3.09 -9.52 5.52
CA LEU A 177 -1.88 -9.34 6.33
C LEU A 177 -0.74 -10.25 5.86
N THR A 178 -1.03 -11.53 5.62
CA THR A 178 -0.05 -12.48 5.07
C THR A 178 0.51 -11.98 3.74
N HIS A 179 -0.35 -11.51 2.83
CA HIS A 179 0.12 -10.95 1.56
C HIS A 179 0.98 -9.69 1.70
N LEU A 180 0.72 -8.85 2.71
CA LEU A 180 1.50 -7.65 2.97
C LEU A 180 2.87 -7.96 3.58
N VAL A 181 2.96 -8.99 4.42
CA VAL A 181 4.20 -9.40 5.11
C VAL A 181 5.08 -10.30 4.25
N ASP A 182 4.49 -11.14 3.40
CA ASP A 182 5.24 -12.04 2.50
C ASP A 182 5.77 -11.33 1.23
N ARG A 183 5.48 -10.02 1.07
CA ARG A 183 6.06 -9.15 0.03
C ARG A 183 7.45 -8.67 0.42
#